data_AF-A0A0H3H542-F1
#
_entry.id   AF-A0A0H3H542-F1
#
_cell.length_a   1.000
_cell.length_b   1.000
_cell.length_c   1.000
_cell.angle_alpha   90.00
_cell.angle_beta   90.00
_cell.angle_gamma   90.00
#
_symmetry.space_group_name_H-M   'P 1'
#
loop_
_entity.id
_entity.type
_entity.pdbx_description
1 polymer ?
#
loop_
_entity_poly.entity_id
_entity_poly.type
_entity_poly.pdbx_seq_one_letter_code
_entity_poly.pdbx_strand_id
1 'polypeptide(L)'
;MAIIAKDSKQLTLFVGDSLPGYSAKIMSIFSDRIVISYQGRYESLLFNEQSDAGRSINKSSVAQIKTRLQKHPQNILDYIKVTPVMVENKLAGYRLNAGKNRDLFYQSGLQDNDLAIVLNGMDLRDTQQAQQALKQLAELSELNLTVERDGKRQNIYFVPGDD
;
A
#
# COMPACT_ATOMS: atom_id res chain seq x y z
N MET A 1 11.54 -9.90 -5.55
CA MET A 1 12.78 -9.69 -6.35
C MET A 1 12.39 -8.91 -7.58
N ALA A 2 13.09 -7.82 -7.91
CA ALA A 2 12.85 -7.07 -9.14
C ALA A 2 14.11 -7.12 -10.02
N ILE A 3 13.93 -7.15 -11.33
CA ILE A 3 15.01 -6.95 -12.30
C ILE A 3 14.77 -5.60 -12.96
N ILE A 4 15.66 -4.64 -12.73
CA ILE A 4 15.63 -3.34 -13.39
C ILE A 4 16.72 -3.35 -14.47
N ALA A 5 16.37 -2.99 -15.70
CA ALA A 5 17.33 -2.78 -16.78
C ALA A 5 17.70 -1.29 -16.85
N LYS A 6 18.99 -0.97 -16.71
CA LYS A 6 19.54 0.38 -16.90
C LYS A 6 20.82 0.29 -17.73
N ASP A 7 20.91 1.05 -18.81
CA ASP A 7 22.08 1.14 -19.69
C ASP A 7 22.64 -0.23 -20.11
N SER A 8 21.77 -1.10 -20.63
CA SER A 8 22.09 -2.47 -21.07
C SER A 8 22.59 -3.42 -19.97
N LYS A 9 22.48 -3.06 -18.69
CA LYS A 9 22.75 -3.94 -17.54
C LYS A 9 21.46 -4.25 -16.79
N GLN A 10 21.22 -5.54 -16.57
CA GLN A 10 20.17 -6.01 -15.68
C GLN A 10 20.72 -6.02 -14.24
N LEU A 11 20.05 -5.31 -13.33
CA LEU A 11 20.33 -5.38 -11.90
C LEU A 11 19.18 -6.08 -11.19
N THR A 12 19.51 -7.11 -10.41
CA THR A 12 18.60 -7.72 -9.47
C THR A 12 18.60 -6.90 -8.18
N LEU A 13 17.43 -6.43 -7.78
CA LEU A 13 17.26 -5.63 -6.57
C LEU A 13 16.28 -6.28 -5.60
N PHE A 14 16.57 -6.12 -4.31
CA PHE A 14 15.80 -6.61 -3.20
C PHE A 14 15.17 -5.45 -2.41
N VAL A 15 14.17 -5.79 -1.61
CA VAL A 15 13.59 -4.84 -0.65
C VAL A 15 14.69 -4.38 0.30
N GLY A 16 14.82 -3.06 0.48
CA GLY A 16 15.87 -2.45 1.29
C GLY A 16 17.08 -1.95 0.50
N ASP A 17 17.24 -2.32 -0.76
CA ASP A 17 18.36 -1.85 -1.59
C ASP A 17 18.19 -0.39 -2.02
N SER A 18 19.31 0.30 -2.21
CA SER A 18 19.32 1.63 -2.82
C SER A 18 19.27 1.54 -4.34
N LEU A 19 18.48 2.42 -4.97
CA LEU A 19 18.39 2.50 -6.43
C LEU A 19 19.69 3.08 -7.02
N PRO A 20 20.36 2.40 -7.97
CA PRO A 20 21.61 2.90 -8.54
C PRO A 20 21.42 4.23 -9.30
N GLY A 21 22.15 5.25 -8.87
CA GLY A 21 22.12 6.58 -9.49
C GLY A 21 20.99 7.49 -9.01
N TYR A 22 20.22 7.08 -8.00
CA TYR A 22 19.22 7.91 -7.33
C TYR A 22 19.39 7.80 -5.81
N SER A 23 19.12 8.88 -5.08
CA SER A 23 19.01 8.84 -3.62
C SER A 23 17.66 8.24 -3.18
N ALA A 24 17.32 7.08 -3.75
CA ALA A 24 16.08 6.37 -3.52
C ALA A 24 16.34 5.00 -2.90
N LYS A 25 15.45 4.54 -2.02
CA LYS A 25 15.50 3.21 -1.40
C LYS A 25 14.28 2.40 -1.76
N ILE A 26 14.45 1.13 -2.10
CA ILE A 26 13.34 0.21 -2.36
C ILE A 26 12.67 -0.15 -1.04
N MET A 27 11.38 0.13 -0.97
CA MET A 27 10.56 -0.15 0.20
C MET A 27 9.74 -1.42 0.02
N SER A 28 9.21 -1.65 -1.19
CA SER A 28 8.46 -2.85 -1.55
C SER A 28 8.58 -3.15 -3.05
N ILE A 29 8.50 -4.42 -3.42
CA ILE A 29 8.53 -4.88 -4.82
C ILE A 29 7.27 -5.68 -5.07
N PHE A 30 6.51 -5.28 -6.10
CA PHE A 30 5.30 -5.93 -6.58
C PHE A 30 5.52 -6.47 -8.00
N SER A 31 4.54 -7.19 -8.55
CA SER A 31 4.62 -7.78 -9.89
C SER A 31 4.58 -6.74 -11.01
N ASP A 32 3.90 -5.61 -10.80
CA ASP A 32 3.67 -4.54 -11.78
C ASP A 32 4.40 -3.22 -11.43
N ARG A 33 4.94 -3.10 -10.22
CA ARG A 33 5.55 -1.86 -9.72
C ARG A 33 6.59 -2.06 -8.62
N ILE A 34 7.40 -1.04 -8.39
CA ILE A 34 8.28 -0.91 -7.22
C ILE A 34 7.90 0.34 -6.45
N VAL A 35 7.77 0.23 -5.13
CA VAL A 35 7.62 1.39 -4.25
C VAL A 35 8.99 1.79 -3.72
N ILE A 36 9.35 3.05 -3.95
CA ILE A 36 10.61 3.64 -3.52
C ILE A 36 10.37 4.79 -2.54
N SER A 37 11.34 5.03 -1.65
CA SER A 37 11.44 6.27 -0.88
C SER A 37 12.50 7.15 -1.53
N TYR A 38 12.11 8.32 -2.04
CA TYR A 38 13.01 9.31 -2.64
C TYR A 38 12.81 10.66 -1.94
N GLN A 39 13.89 11.23 -1.39
CA GLN A 39 13.85 12.51 -0.67
C GLN A 39 12.76 12.58 0.44
N GLY A 40 12.49 11.46 1.10
CA GLY A 40 11.47 11.37 2.15
C GLY A 40 10.03 11.25 1.65
N ARG A 41 9.81 11.17 0.33
CA ARG A 41 8.51 10.87 -0.28
C ARG A 41 8.48 9.44 -0.79
N TYR A 42 7.30 8.81 -0.75
CA TYR A 42 7.09 7.49 -1.33
C TYR A 42 6.54 7.65 -2.74
N GLU A 43 7.15 6.97 -3.71
CA GLU A 43 6.74 6.98 -5.11
C GLU A 43 6.62 5.55 -5.63
N SER A 44 5.62 5.30 -6.48
CA SER A 44 5.43 4.03 -7.17
C SER A 44 5.95 4.13 -8.61
N LEU A 45 6.94 3.31 -8.95
CA LEU A 45 7.43 3.16 -10.32
C LEU A 45 6.77 1.93 -10.95
N LEU A 46 5.91 2.16 -11.92
CA LEU A 46 5.28 1.08 -12.71
C LEU A 46 6.30 0.50 -13.70
N PHE A 47 6.29 -0.81 -13.86
CA PHE A 47 7.03 -1.47 -14.92
C PHE A 47 6.28 -1.27 -16.24
N ASN A 48 6.74 -0.31 -17.06
CA ASN A 48 6.19 -0.16 -18.40
C ASN A 48 6.81 -1.22 -19.32
N GLU A 49 6.05 -2.26 -19.67
CA GLU A 49 6.38 -3.13 -20.81
C GLU A 49 6.15 -2.35 -22.10
N GLN A 50 7.13 -1.53 -22.48
CA GLN A 50 7.15 -0.95 -23.81
C GLN A 50 7.91 -1.87 -24.76
N SER A 51 7.17 -2.75 -25.42
CA SER A 51 7.57 -3.33 -26.71
C SER A 51 6.52 -2.98 -27.75
N ASP A 52 6.87 -2.01 -28.59
CA ASP A 52 6.23 -1.77 -29.88
C ASP A 52 6.35 -3.01 -30.78
N ALA A 53 5.27 -3.27 -31.53
CA ALA A 53 5.19 -3.88 -32.88
C ALA A 53 4.20 -5.06 -33.01
N GLY A 54 2.98 -4.69 -33.39
CA GLY A 54 2.02 -5.40 -34.27
C GLY A 54 1.99 -6.94 -34.29
N ARG A 55 0.93 -7.52 -33.71
CA ARG A 55 0.13 -8.55 -34.38
C ARG A 55 -1.22 -8.79 -33.68
N SER A 56 -2.28 -8.62 -34.47
CA SER A 56 -3.67 -9.09 -34.26
C SER A 56 -4.30 -8.92 -32.88
N ILE A 57 -5.05 -7.84 -32.73
CA ILE A 57 -6.01 -7.66 -31.64
C ILE A 57 -7.17 -8.65 -31.82
N ASN A 58 -7.12 -9.79 -31.13
CA ASN A 58 -8.33 -10.49 -30.73
C ASN A 58 -9.00 -9.68 -29.62
N LYS A 59 -10.06 -8.96 -29.98
CA LYS A 59 -10.87 -8.08 -29.11
C LYS A 59 -11.55 -8.80 -27.93
N SER A 60 -11.35 -10.10 -27.77
CA SER A 60 -11.95 -10.94 -26.74
C SER A 60 -11.19 -10.90 -25.40
N SER A 61 -9.88 -10.62 -25.41
CA SER A 61 -9.04 -10.73 -24.20
C SER A 61 -8.99 -9.45 -23.38
N VAL A 62 -9.03 -8.27 -24.01
CA VAL A 62 -9.02 -6.98 -23.30
C VAL A 62 -10.34 -6.73 -22.57
N ALA A 63 -11.46 -7.23 -23.10
CA ALA A 63 -12.74 -7.19 -22.41
C ALA A 63 -12.72 -8.08 -21.15
N GLN A 64 -12.13 -9.28 -21.21
CA GLN A 64 -12.03 -10.19 -20.06
C GLN A 64 -11.04 -9.73 -18.98
N ILE A 65 -9.93 -9.06 -19.38
CA ILE A 65 -9.00 -8.44 -18.44
C ILE A 65 -9.66 -7.24 -17.74
N LYS A 66 -10.40 -6.39 -18.48
CA LYS A 66 -11.19 -5.29 -17.90
C LYS A 66 -12.31 -5.77 -16.97
N THR A 67 -12.91 -6.94 -17.22
CA THR A 67 -13.97 -7.49 -16.35
C THR A 67 -13.44 -8.17 -15.08
N ARG A 68 -12.17 -8.61 -15.02
CA ARG A 68 -11.57 -9.07 -13.75
C ARG A 68 -11.16 -7.92 -12.83
N LEU A 69 -10.77 -6.76 -13.38
CA LEU A 69 -10.61 -5.51 -12.60
C LEU A 69 -11.96 -4.91 -12.14
N GLN A 70 -13.10 -5.42 -12.62
CA GLN A 70 -14.44 -5.02 -12.19
C GLN A 70 -14.99 -5.83 -11.00
N LYS A 71 -14.22 -6.79 -10.47
CA LYS A 71 -14.56 -7.37 -9.16
C LYS A 71 -14.07 -6.38 -8.13
N HIS A 72 -15.00 -5.57 -7.64
CA HIS A 72 -14.90 -4.60 -6.55
C HIS A 72 -13.53 -4.63 -5.84
N PRO A 73 -12.74 -3.53 -5.83
CA PRO A 73 -11.54 -3.47 -4.99
C PRO A 73 -11.97 -3.92 -3.60
N GLN A 74 -11.43 -5.05 -3.14
CA GLN A 74 -11.89 -5.63 -1.89
C GLN A 74 -11.74 -4.57 -0.82
N ASN A 75 -12.84 -4.26 -0.15
CA ASN A 75 -12.90 -3.09 0.70
C ASN A 75 -11.86 -3.24 1.82
N ILE A 76 -10.98 -2.24 2.00
CA ILE A 76 -9.97 -2.25 3.07
C ILE A 76 -10.60 -2.61 4.44
N LEU A 77 -11.85 -2.18 4.64
CA LEU A 77 -12.64 -2.43 5.84
C LEU A 77 -13.02 -3.91 6.06
N ASP A 78 -12.96 -4.77 5.04
CA ASP A 78 -13.16 -6.22 5.21
C ASP A 78 -11.96 -6.89 5.89
N TYR A 79 -10.77 -6.28 5.81
CA TYR A 79 -9.51 -6.83 6.33
C TYR A 79 -9.15 -6.31 7.72
N ILE A 80 -9.67 -5.13 8.07
CA ILE A 80 -9.25 -4.42 9.28
C ILE A 80 -10.49 -4.09 10.12
N LYS A 81 -10.51 -4.58 11.36
CA LYS A 81 -11.41 -4.08 12.40
C LYS A 81 -10.78 -2.86 13.04
N VAL A 82 -11.50 -1.75 12.98
CA VAL A 82 -11.06 -0.45 13.49
C VAL A 82 -11.88 -0.09 14.72
N THR A 83 -11.24 0.29 15.83
CA THR A 83 -11.93 0.72 17.06
C THR A 83 -11.28 1.99 17.61
N PRO A 84 -12.03 3.08 17.87
CA PRO A 84 -11.44 4.31 18.39
C PRO A 84 -10.88 4.09 19.80
N VAL A 85 -9.73 4.71 20.10
CA VAL A 85 -9.09 4.69 21.42
C VAL A 85 -9.04 6.11 21.97
N MET A 86 -9.57 6.30 23.17
CA MET A 86 -9.58 7.57 23.87
C MET A 86 -8.60 7.54 25.05
N VAL A 87 -7.81 8.59 25.21
CA VAL A 87 -6.91 8.80 26.36
C VAL A 87 -7.17 10.21 26.89
N GLU A 88 -7.38 10.36 28.20
CA GLU A 88 -7.69 11.66 28.82
C GLU A 88 -8.82 12.44 28.10
N ASN A 89 -9.86 11.70 27.66
CA ASN A 89 -11.00 12.26 26.94
C ASN A 89 -10.68 12.85 25.55
N LYS A 90 -9.50 12.53 24.98
CA LYS A 90 -9.07 12.91 23.63
C LYS A 90 -8.85 11.67 22.76
N LEU A 91 -9.06 11.80 21.45
CA LEU A 91 -8.82 10.73 20.49
C LEU A 91 -7.31 10.46 20.39
N ALA A 92 -6.88 9.29 20.84
CA ALA A 92 -5.48 8.86 20.79
C ALA A 92 -5.13 8.15 19.46
N GLY A 93 -6.14 7.63 18.76
CA GLY A 93 -6.01 6.96 17.48
C GLY A 93 -7.04 5.85 17.33
N TYR A 94 -6.75 4.89 16.45
CA TYR A 94 -7.64 3.77 16.16
C TYR A 94 -6.91 2.44 16.32
N ARG A 95 -7.43 1.58 17.19
CA ARG A 95 -6.93 0.21 17.37
C ARG A 95 -7.33 -0.64 16.18
N LEU A 96 -6.35 -1.35 15.63
CA LEU A 96 -6.51 -2.26 14.51
C LEU A 96 -6.44 -3.71 14.97
N ASN A 97 -7.31 -4.54 14.41
CA ASN A 97 -7.28 -5.99 14.57
C ASN A 97 -7.66 -6.65 13.24
N ALA A 98 -7.31 -7.92 13.09
CA ALA A 98 -7.66 -8.69 11.90
C ALA A 98 -9.20 -8.76 11.69
N GLY A 99 -9.62 -8.48 10.46
CA GLY A 99 -11.00 -8.51 9.98
C GLY A 99 -11.47 -9.91 9.57
N LYS A 100 -12.24 -9.97 8.48
CA LYS A 100 -12.75 -11.24 7.93
C LYS A 100 -11.63 -12.03 7.27
N ASN A 101 -10.81 -11.36 6.48
CA ASN A 101 -9.65 -11.98 5.83
C ASN A 101 -8.39 -11.58 6.62
N ARG A 102 -7.97 -12.50 7.49
CA ARG A 102 -6.90 -12.30 8.48
C ARG A 102 -5.52 -12.37 7.85
N ASP A 103 -5.36 -13.12 6.76
CA ASP A 103 -4.06 -13.38 6.16
C ASP A 103 -3.47 -12.08 5.57
N LEU A 104 -4.27 -11.33 4.82
CA LEU A 104 -3.87 -10.03 4.27
C LEU A 104 -3.54 -8.99 5.36
N PHE A 105 -4.23 -9.04 6.50
CA PHE A 105 -3.91 -8.19 7.64
C PHE A 105 -2.48 -8.47 8.13
N TYR A 106 -2.13 -9.72 8.40
CA TYR A 106 -0.78 -10.06 8.89
C TYR A 106 0.31 -9.94 7.82
N GLN A 107 0.01 -10.26 6.56
CA GLN A 107 0.94 -10.12 5.44
C GLN A 107 1.37 -8.66 5.20
N SER A 108 0.48 -7.71 5.52
CA SER A 108 0.83 -6.29 5.44
C SER A 108 1.86 -5.84 6.49
N GLY A 109 2.11 -6.65 7.52
CA GLY A 109 2.95 -6.30 8.66
C GLY A 109 2.17 -5.69 9.84
N LEU A 110 0.84 -5.55 9.71
CA LEU A 110 -0.03 -5.21 10.84
C LEU A 110 -0.04 -6.33 11.88
N GLN A 111 -0.21 -5.92 13.13
CA GLN A 111 -0.39 -6.82 14.26
C GLN A 111 -1.66 -6.43 15.02
N ASP A 112 -2.25 -7.42 15.68
CA ASP A 112 -3.40 -7.17 16.52
C ASP A 112 -3.03 -6.16 17.62
N ASN A 113 -3.91 -5.20 17.86
CA ASN A 113 -3.74 -4.08 18.78
C ASN A 113 -2.83 -2.95 18.32
N ASP A 114 -2.38 -2.92 17.06
CA ASP A 114 -1.72 -1.75 16.49
C ASP A 114 -2.59 -0.50 16.67
N LEU A 115 -1.98 0.61 17.11
CA LEU A 115 -2.67 1.90 17.23
C LEU A 115 -2.37 2.77 16.02
N ALA A 116 -3.28 2.84 15.07
CA ALA A 116 -3.19 3.75 13.93
C ALA A 116 -3.28 5.22 14.38
N ILE A 117 -2.27 6.01 14.00
CA ILE A 117 -2.16 7.43 14.34
C ILE A 117 -2.03 8.34 13.13
N VAL A 118 -1.60 7.84 11.97
CA VAL A 118 -1.57 8.60 10.70
C VAL A 118 -2.02 7.70 9.56
N LEU A 119 -2.88 8.21 8.67
CA LEU A 119 -3.32 7.54 7.46
C LEU A 119 -3.12 8.47 6.26
N ASN A 120 -2.29 8.07 5.29
CA ASN A 120 -1.98 8.85 4.08
C ASN A 120 -1.57 10.30 4.37
N GLY A 121 -0.84 10.51 5.47
CA GLY A 121 -0.40 11.84 5.92
C GLY A 121 -1.43 12.61 6.75
N MET A 122 -2.65 12.11 6.91
CA MET A 122 -3.67 12.69 7.81
C MET A 122 -3.49 12.17 9.24
N ASP A 123 -3.42 13.08 10.20
CA ASP A 123 -3.34 12.73 11.62
C ASP A 123 -4.70 12.23 12.12
N LEU A 124 -4.75 10.97 12.51
CA LEU A 124 -5.99 10.32 12.98
C LEU A 124 -6.38 10.75 14.40
N ARG A 125 -5.54 11.53 15.08
CA ARG A 125 -5.82 12.10 16.41
C ARG A 125 -6.53 13.45 16.30
N ASP A 126 -6.50 14.06 15.12
CA ASP A 126 -7.31 15.23 14.79
C ASP A 126 -8.67 14.77 14.26
N THR A 127 -9.75 15.24 14.88
CA THR A 127 -11.11 14.78 14.57
C THR A 127 -11.50 15.07 13.12
N GLN A 128 -11.12 16.22 12.57
CA GLN A 128 -11.49 16.59 11.19
C GLN A 128 -10.74 15.75 10.17
N GLN A 129 -9.43 15.61 10.37
CA GLN A 129 -8.58 14.77 9.51
C GLN A 129 -8.97 13.31 9.60
N ALA A 130 -9.30 12.79 10.79
CA ALA A 130 -9.78 11.42 10.96
C ALA A 130 -11.09 11.16 10.19
N GLN A 131 -12.06 12.09 10.26
CA GLN A 131 -13.29 11.98 9.48
C GLN A 131 -13.03 11.99 7.97
N GLN A 132 -12.10 12.82 7.51
CA GLN A 132 -11.71 12.86 6.10
C GLN A 132 -11.02 11.55 5.68
N ALA A 133 -10.11 11.04 6.51
CA ALA A 133 -9.39 9.80 6.26
C ALA A 133 -10.35 8.60 6.17
N LEU A 134 -11.33 8.50 7.06
CA LEU A 134 -12.33 7.44 7.04
C LEU A 134 -13.25 7.51 5.81
N LYS A 135 -13.61 8.72 5.36
CA LYS A 135 -14.39 8.90 4.12
C LYS A 135 -13.62 8.41 2.90
N GLN A 136 -12.31 8.72 2.83
CA GLN A 136 -11.46 8.28 1.73
C GLN A 136 -11.17 6.79 1.80
N LEU A 137 -11.02 6.22 3.01
CA LEU A 137 -10.66 4.81 3.23
C LEU A 137 -11.58 3.82 2.48
N ALA A 138 -12.86 4.15 2.33
CA ALA A 138 -13.82 3.31 1.60
C ALA A 138 -13.55 3.23 0.08
N GLU A 139 -12.83 4.19 -0.49
CA GLU A 139 -12.56 4.32 -1.92
C GLU A 139 -11.09 4.02 -2.28
N LEU A 140 -10.21 3.93 -1.28
CA LEU A 140 -8.78 3.75 -1.50
C LEU A 140 -8.45 2.32 -1.95
N SER A 141 -7.55 2.22 -2.93
CA SER A 141 -6.94 0.96 -3.38
C SER A 141 -5.57 0.71 -2.76
N GLU A 142 -5.03 1.69 -2.04
CA GLU A 142 -3.75 1.63 -1.33
C GLU A 142 -3.77 2.57 -0.13
N LEU A 143 -3.01 2.22 0.91
CA LEU A 143 -2.84 3.08 2.07
C LEU A 143 -1.43 2.99 2.67
N ASN A 144 -0.98 4.11 3.21
CA ASN A 144 0.20 4.24 4.05
C ASN A 144 -0.25 4.61 5.46
N LEU A 145 0.05 3.75 6.42
CA LEU A 145 -0.40 3.86 7.79
C LEU A 145 0.80 3.97 8.72
N THR A 146 0.77 4.96 9.61
CA THR A 146 1.67 4.96 10.77
C THR A 146 0.91 4.40 11.96
N VAL A 147 1.44 3.32 12.53
CA VAL A 147 0.94 2.69 13.76
C VAL A 147 1.92 2.90 14.90
N GLU A 148 1.39 2.93 16.13
CA GLU A 148 2.18 2.82 17.35
C GLU A 148 2.02 1.41 17.92
N ARG A 149 3.14 0.70 18.05
CA ARG A 149 3.25 -0.66 18.60
C ARG A 149 4.33 -0.66 19.66
N ASP A 150 3.96 -1.04 20.89
CA ASP A 150 4.86 -1.03 22.05
C ASP A 150 5.59 0.32 22.26
N GLY A 151 4.86 1.42 22.03
CA GLY A 151 5.39 2.79 22.12
C GLY A 151 6.32 3.20 20.98
N LYS A 152 6.48 2.38 19.93
CA LYS A 152 7.30 2.69 18.75
C LYS A 152 6.41 2.92 17.54
N ARG A 153 6.77 3.91 16.72
CA ARG A 153 6.10 4.18 15.44
C ARG A 153 6.62 3.26 14.35
N GLN A 154 5.70 2.70 13.57
CA GLN A 154 5.99 1.85 12.42
C GLN A 154 5.14 2.30 11.24
N ASN A 155 5.74 2.34 10.05
CA ASN A 155 5.01 2.61 8.82
C ASN A 155 4.68 1.30 8.12
N ILE A 156 3.42 1.16 7.75
CA ILE A 156 2.83 -0.01 7.11
C ILE A 156 2.23 0.46 5.79
N TYR A 157 2.59 -0.19 4.69
CA TYR A 157 1.98 0.05 3.38
C TYR A 157 1.11 -1.14 3.01
N PHE A 158 -0.12 -0.88 2.57
CA PHE A 158 -1.12 -1.91 2.32
C PHE A 158 -1.83 -1.66 1.00
N VAL A 159 -1.97 -2.73 0.21
CA VAL A 159 -2.66 -2.76 -1.09
C VAL A 159 -3.55 -4.02 -1.11
N PRO A 160 -4.87 -3.90 -0.95
CA PRO A 160 -5.76 -5.05 -1.07
C PRO A 160 -5.97 -5.40 -2.55
N GLY A 161 -5.26 -6.40 -3.06
CA GLY A 161 -5.49 -6.84 -4.45
C GLY A 161 -4.48 -7.80 -5.08
N ASP A 162 -3.37 -8.13 -4.44
CA ASP A 162 -2.39 -9.09 -4.98
C ASP A 162 -2.66 -10.51 -4.46
N ASP A 163 -3.68 -11.17 -5.03
CA ASP A 163 -3.80 -12.64 -5.05
C ASP A 163 -3.70 -13.16 -6.51
#